data_AF-A0A024HHL6-F1
#
_entry.id   AF-A0A024HHL6-F1
#
_cell.length_a   1.000
_cell.length_b   1.000
_cell.length_c   1.000
_cell.angle_alpha   90.00
_cell.angle_beta   90.00
_cell.angle_gamma   90.00
#
_symmetry.space_group_name_H-M   'P 1'
#
loop_
_entity.id
_entity.type
_entity.pdbx_description
1 polymer ?
#
loop_
_entity_poly.entity_id
_entity_poly.type
_entity_poly.pdbx_seq_one_letter_code
_entity_poly.pdbx_strand_id
1 'polypeptide(L)'
;MIRGNLLLLCTVLSLLVGCAEPPAEKPMANGAYLVIDGHEAWAVLVANGKRIEEHGTVRDAIRLPRSRSMVAASYVIDTPNCGRLQWLTEGEGSNAGTTLLLPAQSSASDLSQCQIRTGMSRVWTALDYSS
;
A
#
# COMPACT_ATOMS: atom_id res chain seq x y z
N MET A 1 28.60 -33.08 53.00
CA MET A 1 27.61 -33.46 51.96
C MET A 1 27.02 -32.24 51.22
N ILE A 2 27.82 -31.20 50.90
CA ILE A 2 27.31 -29.94 50.30
C ILE A 2 27.76 -29.77 48.83
N ARG A 3 28.71 -30.60 48.36
CA ARG A 3 29.41 -30.42 47.08
C ARG A 3 28.63 -30.94 45.85
N GLY A 4 27.78 -31.94 46.01
CA GLY A 4 26.98 -32.52 44.91
C GLY A 4 25.75 -31.69 44.53
N ASN A 5 25.17 -30.98 45.50
CA ASN A 5 23.93 -30.21 45.29
C ASN A 5 24.16 -28.95 44.45
N LEU A 6 25.35 -28.36 44.55
CA LEU A 6 25.72 -27.16 43.79
C LEU A 6 25.90 -27.46 42.29
N LEU A 7 26.45 -28.63 41.96
CA LEU A 7 26.67 -29.07 40.58
C LEU A 7 25.35 -29.36 39.86
N LEU A 8 24.40 -29.99 40.55
CA LEU A 8 23.06 -30.28 40.02
C LEU A 8 22.26 -28.99 39.79
N LEU A 9 22.41 -27.99 40.67
CA LEU A 9 21.76 -26.69 40.52
C LEU A 9 22.27 -25.98 39.26
N CYS A 10 23.60 -25.96 39.05
CA CYS A 10 24.20 -25.30 37.89
C CYS A 10 23.80 -25.95 36.56
N THR A 11 23.63 -27.27 36.49
CA THR A 11 23.15 -27.97 35.28
C THR A 11 21.66 -27.75 35.00
N VAL A 12 20.83 -27.57 36.02
CA VAL A 12 19.40 -27.24 35.83
C VAL A 12 19.23 -25.79 35.34
N LEU A 13 20.06 -24.86 35.84
CA LEU A 13 20.04 -23.45 35.42
C LEU A 13 20.47 -23.24 33.95
N SER A 14 21.39 -24.05 33.43
CA SER A 14 21.82 -23.94 32.02
C SER A 14 20.78 -24.47 31.02
N LEU A 15 19.89 -25.37 31.44
CA LEU A 15 18.79 -25.87 30.61
C LEU A 15 17.64 -24.85 30.45
N LEU A 16 17.56 -23.84 31.31
CA LEU A 16 16.52 -22.79 31.29
C LEU A 16 16.85 -21.59 30.39
N VAL A 17 18.07 -21.50 29.85
CA VAL A 17 18.51 -20.37 29.00
C VAL A 17 18.04 -20.52 27.53
N GLY A 18 17.25 -21.56 27.23
CA GLY A 18 16.81 -21.89 25.86
C GLY A 18 15.58 -21.13 25.33
N CYS A 19 14.90 -20.32 26.14
CA CYS A 19 13.73 -19.56 25.67
C CYS A 19 14.15 -18.14 25.23
N ALA A 20 14.94 -18.03 24.17
CA ALA A 20 15.02 -16.78 23.43
C ALA A 20 13.73 -16.65 22.61
N GLU A 21 12.77 -15.89 23.13
CA GLU A 21 11.56 -15.54 22.39
C GLU A 21 11.99 -14.83 21.10
N PRO A 22 11.66 -15.35 19.90
CA PRO A 22 12.00 -14.69 18.67
C PRO A 22 11.42 -13.27 18.71
N PRO A 23 12.16 -12.23 18.27
CA PRO A 23 11.67 -10.87 18.34
C PRO A 23 10.31 -10.81 17.64
N ALA A 24 9.27 -10.42 18.39
CA ALA A 24 7.92 -10.33 17.88
C ALA A 24 7.92 -9.46 16.62
N GLU A 25 7.42 -10.01 15.52
CA GLU A 25 7.36 -9.31 14.24
C GLU A 25 6.48 -8.06 14.43
N LYS A 26 7.09 -6.88 14.40
CA LYS A 26 6.39 -5.63 14.69
C LYS A 26 5.34 -5.42 13.59
N PRO A 27 4.06 -5.19 13.92
CA PRO A 27 3.05 -4.92 12.89
C PRO A 27 3.47 -3.69 12.08
N MET A 28 3.68 -3.89 10.78
CA MET A 28 4.08 -2.82 9.85
C MET A 28 2.83 -2.30 9.14
N ALA A 29 2.71 -0.97 9.04
CA ALA A 29 1.64 -0.36 8.28
C ALA A 29 1.76 -0.76 6.79
N ASN A 30 0.64 -1.15 6.19
CA ASN A 30 0.53 -1.50 4.78
C ASN A 30 -0.67 -0.78 4.18
N GLY A 31 -0.55 -0.29 2.96
CA GLY A 31 -1.65 0.39 2.27
C GLY A 31 -1.26 0.90 0.90
N ALA A 32 -2.27 1.23 0.11
CA ALA A 32 -2.10 1.93 -1.16
C ALA A 32 -3.09 3.09 -1.18
N TYR A 33 -2.61 4.31 -1.38
CA TYR A 33 -3.45 5.52 -1.37
C TYR A 33 -3.07 6.41 -2.54
N LEU A 34 -4.09 7.01 -3.15
CA LEU A 34 -3.97 8.01 -4.18
C LEU A 34 -4.32 9.35 -3.56
N VAL A 35 -3.38 10.30 -3.56
CA VAL A 35 -3.63 11.68 -3.11
C VAL A 35 -3.83 12.55 -4.34
N ILE A 36 -4.89 13.34 -4.36
CA ILE A 36 -5.19 14.31 -5.44
C ILE A 36 -5.26 15.71 -4.83
N ASP A 37 -4.48 16.64 -5.37
CA ASP A 37 -4.45 18.05 -4.96
C ASP A 37 -4.34 18.97 -6.18
N GLY A 38 -5.44 19.62 -6.54
CA GLY A 38 -5.59 20.34 -7.80
C GLY A 38 -5.18 19.51 -9.02
N HIS A 39 -4.05 19.89 -9.63
CA HIS A 39 -3.48 19.23 -10.80
C HIS A 39 -2.36 18.25 -10.46
N GLU A 40 -1.99 18.11 -9.20
CA GLU A 40 -0.95 17.20 -8.74
C GLU A 40 -1.55 15.95 -8.11
N ALA A 41 -0.82 14.85 -8.20
CA ALA A 41 -1.22 13.58 -7.60
C ALA A 41 -0.02 12.76 -7.13
N TRP A 42 -0.24 11.98 -6.07
CA TRP A 42 0.75 11.04 -5.55
C TRP A 42 0.12 9.67 -5.38
N ALA A 43 0.68 8.67 -6.05
CA ALA A 43 0.38 7.28 -5.80
C ALA A 43 1.37 6.75 -4.75
N VAL A 44 0.86 6.47 -3.57
CA VAL A 44 1.65 6.08 -2.40
C VAL A 44 1.39 4.62 -2.07
N LEU A 45 2.45 3.81 -2.07
CA LEU A 45 2.44 2.42 -1.63
C LEU A 45 3.27 2.27 -0.35
N VAL A 46 2.64 1.77 0.71
CA VAL A 46 3.33 1.34 1.92
C VAL A 46 3.27 -0.19 1.98
N ALA A 47 4.44 -0.83 1.95
CA ALA A 47 4.58 -2.27 1.99
C ALA A 47 5.77 -2.65 2.88
N ASN A 48 5.52 -3.46 3.91
CA ASN A 48 6.53 -3.90 4.87
C ASN A 48 7.28 -2.71 5.49
N GLY A 49 6.51 -1.69 5.87
CA GLY A 49 7.01 -0.41 6.41
C GLY A 49 7.93 0.41 5.50
N LYS A 50 8.13 -0.02 4.24
CA LYS A 50 8.74 0.81 3.21
C LYS A 50 7.65 1.60 2.50
N ARG A 51 7.83 2.92 2.44
CA ARG A 51 6.98 3.83 1.68
C ARG A 51 7.63 4.12 0.33
N ILE A 52 6.83 4.01 -0.71
CA ILE A 52 7.17 4.28 -2.10
C ILE A 52 6.13 5.25 -2.62
N GLU A 53 6.57 6.28 -3.35
CA GLU A 53 5.69 7.30 -3.91
C GLU A 53 6.04 7.50 -5.38
N GLU A 54 5.00 7.63 -6.20
CA GLU A 54 5.11 8.10 -7.58
C GLU A 54 4.30 9.39 -7.70
N HIS A 55 4.98 10.48 -8.07
CA HIS A 55 4.36 11.76 -8.33
C HIS A 55 3.84 11.81 -9.78
N GLY A 56 2.73 12.50 -10.00
CA GLY A 56 2.19 12.71 -11.32
C GLY A 56 1.24 13.90 -11.40
N THR A 57 0.85 14.24 -12.61
CA THR A 57 -0.05 15.35 -12.90
C THR A 57 -1.41 14.81 -13.33
N VAL A 58 -2.48 15.28 -12.69
CA VAL A 58 -3.86 15.00 -13.06
C VAL A 58 -4.16 15.65 -14.42
N ARG A 59 -4.46 14.81 -15.41
CA ARG A 59 -4.84 15.23 -16.77
C ARG A 59 -6.33 15.35 -16.95
N ASP A 60 -7.08 14.45 -16.35
CA ASP A 60 -8.52 14.45 -16.41
C ASP A 60 -9.09 13.90 -15.10
N ALA A 61 -10.23 14.47 -14.70
CA ALA A 61 -10.94 14.08 -13.50
C ALA A 61 -12.45 14.16 -13.77
N ILE A 62 -13.08 12.99 -13.90
CA ILE A 62 -14.52 12.88 -14.07
C ILE A 62 -15.12 12.50 -12.72
N ARG A 63 -15.87 13.42 -12.11
CA ARG A 63 -16.62 13.17 -10.87
C ARG A 63 -18.09 13.00 -11.20
N LEU A 64 -18.67 11.87 -10.81
CA LEU A 64 -20.08 11.60 -11.04
C LEU A 64 -20.84 11.62 -9.71
N PRO A 65 -22.08 12.17 -9.69
CA PRO A 65 -22.92 12.08 -8.51
C PRO A 65 -23.17 10.62 -8.15
N ARG A 66 -22.91 10.24 -6.89
CA ARG A 66 -23.03 8.86 -6.41
C ARG A 66 -24.43 8.26 -6.64
N SER A 67 -25.47 9.08 -6.63
CA SER A 67 -26.87 8.64 -6.82
C SER A 67 -27.24 8.22 -8.26
N ARG A 68 -26.32 8.34 -9.22
CA ARG A 68 -26.61 8.08 -10.66
C ARG A 68 -25.56 7.23 -11.36
N SER A 69 -24.52 6.77 -10.65
CA SER A 69 -23.39 6.09 -11.27
C SER A 69 -22.73 5.11 -10.31
N MET A 70 -22.38 3.93 -10.83
CA MET A 70 -21.54 2.97 -10.11
C MET A 70 -20.12 3.50 -9.87
N VAL A 71 -19.64 4.41 -10.72
CA VAL A 71 -18.35 5.09 -10.56
C VAL A 71 -18.58 6.45 -9.90
N ALA A 72 -17.95 6.71 -8.77
CA ALA A 72 -17.95 8.01 -8.10
C ALA A 72 -16.94 8.99 -8.74
N ALA A 73 -15.76 8.50 -9.11
CA ALA A 73 -14.74 9.32 -9.75
C ALA A 73 -13.84 8.51 -10.68
N SER A 74 -13.34 9.14 -11.73
CA SER A 74 -12.22 8.64 -12.54
C SER A 74 -11.14 9.70 -12.63
N TYR A 75 -9.89 9.31 -12.38
CA TYR A 75 -8.72 10.18 -12.53
C TYR A 75 -7.78 9.60 -13.57
N VAL A 76 -7.36 10.43 -14.51
CA VAL A 76 -6.28 10.11 -15.45
C VAL A 76 -5.06 10.93 -15.04
N ILE A 77 -3.96 10.25 -14.73
CA ILE A 77 -2.75 10.89 -14.19
C ILE A 77 -1.57 10.49 -15.07
N ASP A 78 -0.79 11.47 -15.48
CA ASP A 78 0.49 11.26 -16.14
C ASP A 78 1.59 11.23 -15.08
N THR A 79 2.32 10.12 -15.03
CA THR A 79 3.48 9.95 -14.14
C THR A 79 4.75 9.86 -14.98
N PRO A 80 5.90 10.39 -14.49
CA PRO A 80 7.17 10.28 -15.20
C PRO A 80 7.64 8.83 -15.39
N ASN A 81 7.44 7.96 -14.38
CA ASN A 81 8.03 6.61 -14.40
C ASN A 81 7.04 5.49 -14.72
N CYS A 82 5.74 5.72 -14.55
CA CYS A 82 4.70 4.73 -14.85
C CYS A 82 3.86 5.09 -16.08
N GLY A 83 4.14 6.22 -16.73
CA GLY A 83 3.36 6.73 -17.85
C GLY A 83 1.96 7.18 -17.42
N ARG A 84 0.99 7.06 -18.33
CA ARG A 84 -0.40 7.42 -18.07
C ARG A 84 -1.12 6.28 -17.35
N LEU A 85 -1.75 6.59 -16.23
CA LEU A 85 -2.49 5.64 -15.40
C LEU A 85 -3.90 6.18 -15.11
N GLN A 86 -4.89 5.28 -15.00
CA GLN A 86 -6.27 5.63 -14.71
C GLN A 86 -6.74 4.98 -13.41
N TRP A 87 -7.26 5.77 -12.49
CA TRP A 87 -7.91 5.26 -11.28
C TRP A 87 -9.42 5.45 -11.37
N LEU A 88 -10.16 4.48 -10.85
CA LEU A 88 -11.61 4.50 -10.73
C LEU A 88 -12.02 4.29 -9.28
N THR A 89 -12.78 5.22 -8.73
CA THR A 89 -13.40 5.07 -7.41
C THR A 89 -14.83 4.60 -7.57
N GLU A 90 -15.17 3.48 -6.96
CA GLU A 90 -16.52 2.91 -6.93
C GLU A 90 -17.43 3.74 -6.00
N GLY A 91 -18.64 4.03 -6.46
CA GLY A 91 -19.62 4.89 -5.80
C GLY A 91 -20.73 4.15 -5.05
N GLU A 92 -21.10 2.95 -5.49
CA GLU A 92 -22.17 2.14 -4.91
C GLU A 92 -21.83 0.63 -4.92
N GLY A 93 -22.62 -0.17 -4.19
CA GLY A 93 -22.45 -1.63 -4.11
C GLY A 93 -21.42 -2.10 -3.07
N SER A 94 -21.04 -3.38 -3.13
CA SER A 94 -20.12 -4.01 -2.18
C SER A 94 -18.71 -3.42 -2.19
N ASN A 95 -18.37 -2.70 -3.27
CA ASN A 95 -17.06 -2.09 -3.48
C ASN A 95 -17.06 -0.58 -3.25
N ALA A 96 -18.16 0.02 -2.78
CA ALA A 96 -18.25 1.46 -2.58
C ALA A 96 -17.07 2.01 -1.78
N GLY A 97 -16.41 3.06 -2.29
CA GLY A 97 -15.21 3.67 -1.71
C GLY A 97 -13.89 2.98 -2.11
N THR A 98 -13.94 1.83 -2.78
CA THR A 98 -12.76 1.17 -3.35
C THR A 98 -12.27 1.96 -4.54
N THR A 99 -10.98 2.26 -4.58
CA THR A 99 -10.34 2.79 -5.79
C THR A 99 -9.54 1.69 -6.46
N LEU A 100 -9.81 1.46 -7.73
CA LEU A 100 -9.12 0.48 -8.58
C LEU A 100 -8.19 1.24 -9.51
N LEU A 101 -6.95 0.76 -9.62
CA LEU A 101 -6.05 1.20 -10.67
C LEU A 101 -6.33 0.37 -11.91
N LEU A 102 -6.74 1.02 -12.99
CA LEU A 102 -6.83 0.42 -14.30
C LEU A 102 -5.49 0.59 -15.04
N PRO A 103 -4.94 -0.49 -15.62
CA PRO A 103 -3.86 -0.35 -16.58
C PRO A 103 -4.41 0.44 -17.78
N ALA A 104 -3.89 1.64 -18.02
CA ALA A 104 -4.19 2.35 -19.25
C ALA A 104 -3.73 1.47 -20.41
N GLN A 105 -4.61 1.21 -21.38
CA GLN A 105 -4.25 0.49 -22.61
C GLN A 105 -3.24 1.31 -23.40
N SER A 106 -1.97 1.19 -23.04
CA SER A 106 -0.84 1.64 -23.84
C SER A 106 0.12 0.47 -23.94
N SER A 107 0.10 -0.14 -25.12
CA SER A 107 1.13 -1.03 -25.67
C SER A 107 2.39 -1.13 -24.82
N ALA A 108 2.53 -2.22 -24.06
CA ALA A 108 3.76 -2.67 -23.40
C ALA A 108 4.77 -1.55 -23.07
N SER A 109 4.34 -0.52 -22.34
CA SER A 109 5.28 0.49 -21.84
C SER A 109 6.21 -0.22 -20.87
N ASP A 110 7.52 -0.01 -20.99
CA ASP A 110 8.49 -0.58 -20.05
C ASP A 110 8.26 0.03 -18.66
N LEU A 111 7.48 -0.67 -17.84
CA LEU A 111 7.20 -0.31 -16.45
C LEU A 111 8.37 -0.67 -15.52
N SER A 112 9.57 -0.92 -16.03
CA SER A 112 10.76 -1.24 -15.23
C SER A 112 11.02 -0.19 -14.15
N GLN A 113 10.84 1.09 -14.50
CA GLN A 113 11.02 2.25 -13.60
C GLN A 113 9.80 2.56 -12.72
N CYS A 114 8.65 1.93 -12.98
CA CYS A 114 7.42 2.21 -12.24
C CYS A 114 7.50 1.63 -10.82
N GLN A 115 7.76 2.49 -9.84
CA GLN A 115 7.98 2.05 -8.47
C GLN A 115 6.72 1.52 -7.79
N ILE A 116 5.54 1.97 -8.21
CA ILE A 116 4.25 1.49 -7.71
C ILE A 116 3.76 0.21 -8.42
N ARG A 117 4.57 -0.39 -9.32
CA ARG A 117 4.22 -1.61 -10.07
C ARG A 117 3.73 -2.75 -9.18
N THR A 118 4.37 -2.95 -8.03
CA THR A 118 4.02 -4.02 -7.07
C THR A 118 2.67 -3.79 -6.38
N GLY A 119 2.16 -2.55 -6.41
CA GLY A 119 0.88 -2.16 -5.85
C GLY A 119 -0.28 -2.19 -6.84
N MET A 120 -0.05 -2.49 -8.13
CA MET A 120 -1.10 -2.39 -9.16
C MET A 120 -2.29 -3.33 -8.95
N SER A 121 -2.08 -4.47 -8.28
CA SER A 121 -3.15 -5.42 -7.96
C SER A 121 -3.88 -5.12 -6.64
N ARG A 122 -3.47 -4.08 -5.91
CA ARG A 122 -4.08 -3.73 -4.61
C ARG A 122 -5.28 -2.82 -4.79
N VAL A 123 -6.15 -2.84 -3.79
CA VAL A 123 -7.18 -1.82 -3.59
C VAL A 123 -6.51 -0.53 -3.11
N TRP A 124 -6.89 0.59 -3.73
CA TRP A 124 -6.42 1.93 -3.40
C TRP A 124 -7.50 2.71 -2.63
N THR A 125 -7.06 3.61 -1.77
CA THR A 125 -7.90 4.65 -1.16
C THR A 125 -7.61 6.00 -1.79
N ALA A 126 -8.61 6.66 -2.36
CA ALA A 126 -8.44 8.02 -2.89
C ALA A 126 -8.68 9.07 -1.79
N LEU A 127 -7.74 10.00 -1.65
CA LEU A 127 -7.79 11.18 -0.80
C LEU A 127 -7.78 12.41 -1.73
N ASP A 128 -8.97 12.89 -2.06
CA ASP A 128 -9.15 14.00 -3.00
C ASP A 128 -9.38 15.32 -2.25
N TYR A 129 -8.39 16.21 -2.31
CA TYR A 129 -8.39 17.55 -1.72
C TYR A 129 -8.64 18.67 -2.74
N SER A 130 -8.88 18.33 -4.00
CA SER A 130 -9.03 19.30 -5.09
C SER A 130 -10.45 19.87 -5.20
N SER A 131 -11.04 20.19 -4.03
CA SER A 131 -12.37 20.80 -3.88
C SER A 131 -12.44 22.21 -4.43
#